data_AF-A0AAE9MCB3-F1
#
_entry.id   AF-A0AAE9MCB3-F1
#
_cell.length_a   1.000
_cell.length_b   1.000
_cell.length_c   1.000
_cell.angle_alpha   90.00
_cell.angle_beta   90.00
_cell.angle_gamma   90.00
#
_symmetry.space_group_name_H-M   'P 1'
#
loop_
_entity.id
_entity.type
_entity.pdbx_description
1 polymer ?
#
loop_
_entity_poly.entity_id
_entity_poly.type
_entity_poly.pdbx_seq_one_letter_code
_entity_poly.pdbx_strand_id
1 'polypeptide(L)'
;MVEEFLAFSDDNRFDCSDVLFPQPYFELSNAFVSQDNKVSLKHLHKFLKKWYKDLAGEKAPQSGYWFTVASNNSRQYFNAGEILPEIKKQDWGEVYWQFETEE
;
A
#
# COMPACT_ATOMS: atom_id res chain seq x y z
N MET A 1 -1.42 20.15 -4.38
CA MET A 1 -0.72 19.17 -3.52
C MET A 1 -1.22 17.73 -3.67
N VAL A 2 -2.51 17.40 -3.49
CA VAL A 2 -3.03 16.07 -3.87
C VAL A 2 -3.33 15.99 -5.37
N GLU A 3 -3.98 17.04 -5.90
CA GLU A 3 -4.35 17.12 -7.32
C GLU A 3 -3.13 16.96 -8.23
N GLU A 4 -1.97 17.52 -7.85
CA GLU A 4 -0.71 17.40 -8.58
C GLU A 4 -0.10 15.99 -8.56
N PHE A 5 -0.40 15.18 -7.53
CA PHE A 5 0.16 13.83 -7.42
C PHE A 5 -0.60 12.81 -8.29
N LEU A 6 -1.87 13.10 -8.62
CA LEU A 6 -2.74 12.25 -9.45
C LEU A 6 -3.00 12.83 -10.85
N ALA A 7 -2.70 14.11 -11.07
CA ALA A 7 -2.74 14.73 -12.39
C ALA A 7 -1.35 14.63 -13.03
N PHE A 8 -1.19 13.69 -13.97
CA PHE A 8 -0.13 13.83 -14.97
C PHE A 8 -0.35 15.19 -15.66
N SER A 9 0.66 16.04 -15.55
CA SER A 9 0.68 17.49 -15.76
C SER A 9 -0.01 17.96 -17.04
N ASP A 10 -1.04 18.79 -16.88
CA ASP A 10 -1.51 19.75 -17.88
C ASP A 10 -1.90 21.04 -17.16
N ASP A 11 -1.19 22.13 -17.44
CA ASP A 11 -1.19 23.38 -16.68
C ASP A 11 -2.52 24.17 -16.75
N ASN A 12 -3.53 23.65 -17.44
CA ASN A 12 -4.83 24.30 -17.65
C ASN A 12 -6.00 23.76 -16.81
N ARG A 13 -5.77 22.90 -15.81
CA ARG A 13 -6.86 22.27 -15.03
C ARG A 13 -7.22 23.01 -13.76
N PHE A 14 -7.91 24.14 -13.91
CA PHE A 14 -8.75 24.66 -12.84
C PHE A 14 -10.06 23.86 -12.86
N ASP A 15 -10.37 23.18 -11.76
CA ASP A 15 -11.63 22.46 -11.49
C ASP A 15 -11.70 21.02 -12.05
N CYS A 16 -10.97 20.10 -11.41
CA CYS A 16 -11.07 18.66 -11.71
C CYS A 16 -11.60 17.90 -10.49
N SER A 17 -12.92 17.92 -10.31
CA SER A 17 -13.64 16.96 -9.45
C SER A 17 -13.72 15.56 -10.09
N ASP A 18 -13.27 15.40 -11.34
CA ASP A 18 -13.34 14.16 -12.09
C ASP A 18 -12.03 13.36 -12.03
N VAL A 19 -12.08 12.20 -11.36
CA VAL A 19 -10.98 11.23 -11.39
C VAL A 19 -10.94 10.55 -12.76
N LEU A 20 -10.00 10.95 -13.61
CA LEU A 20 -9.84 10.41 -14.98
C LEU A 20 -9.71 8.88 -15.05
N PHE A 21 -9.12 8.28 -14.03
CA PHE A 21 -8.97 6.82 -13.90
C PHE A 21 -9.47 6.39 -12.52
N PRO A 22 -10.80 6.23 -12.35
CA PRO A 22 -11.40 5.99 -11.03
C PRO A 22 -10.94 4.64 -10.47
N GLN A 23 -10.77 3.62 -11.32
CA GLN A 23 -10.04 2.44 -10.91
C GLN A 23 -8.59 2.57 -11.35
N PRO A 24 -7.62 2.38 -10.44
CA PRO A 24 -7.75 1.91 -9.06
C PRO A 24 -7.78 2.98 -7.96
N TYR A 25 -7.68 4.26 -8.29
CA TYR A 25 -7.32 5.34 -7.37
C TYR A 25 -8.50 5.98 -6.61
N PHE A 26 -9.73 5.52 -6.83
CA PHE A 26 -10.93 6.08 -6.20
C PHE A 26 -10.86 6.13 -4.67
N GLU A 27 -10.40 5.03 -4.05
CA GLU A 27 -10.25 4.99 -2.58
C GLU A 27 -9.15 5.94 -2.09
N LEU A 28 -8.06 6.05 -2.85
CA LEU A 28 -6.97 6.99 -2.53
C LEU A 28 -7.45 8.45 -2.67
N SER A 29 -8.22 8.76 -3.73
CA SER A 29 -8.83 10.07 -3.93
C SER A 29 -9.79 10.44 -2.79
N ASN A 30 -10.67 9.52 -2.37
CA ASN A 30 -11.57 9.75 -1.23
C ASN A 30 -10.80 10.00 0.07
N ALA A 31 -9.66 9.32 0.27
CA ALA A 31 -8.84 9.55 1.46
C ALA A 31 -8.31 10.98 1.53
N PHE A 32 -7.93 11.55 0.38
CA PHE A 32 -7.35 12.89 0.32
C PHE A 32 -8.38 14.02 0.37
N VAL A 33 -9.61 13.79 -0.10
CA VAL A 33 -10.68 14.80 -0.09
C VAL A 33 -11.39 14.87 1.26
N SER A 34 -11.36 13.78 2.04
CA SER A 34 -11.97 13.74 3.36
C SER A 34 -11.32 14.73 4.33
N GLN A 35 -12.15 15.54 5.00
CA GLN A 35 -11.72 16.47 6.07
C GLN A 35 -11.53 15.77 7.43
N ASP A 36 -12.03 14.54 7.59
CA ASP A 36 -11.86 13.74 8.80
C ASP A 36 -10.75 12.70 8.61
N ASN A 37 -9.69 12.85 9.41
CA ASN A 37 -8.54 11.94 9.40
C ASN A 37 -8.91 10.47 9.63
N LYS A 38 -9.96 10.17 10.41
CA LYS A 38 -10.42 8.79 10.65
C LYS A 38 -11.01 8.17 9.39
N VAL A 39 -11.78 8.95 8.64
CA VAL A 39 -12.37 8.53 7.36
C VAL A 39 -11.27 8.38 6.32
N SER A 40 -10.32 9.31 6.26
CA SER A 40 -9.15 9.22 5.39
C SER A 40 -8.33 7.95 5.65
N LEU A 41 -8.04 7.64 6.92
CA LEU A 41 -7.31 6.44 7.31
C LEU A 41 -8.02 5.16 6.85
N LYS A 42 -9.36 5.10 6.96
CA LYS A 42 -10.15 3.96 6.50
C LYS A 42 -10.01 3.75 4.98
N HIS A 43 -10.08 4.82 4.21
CA HIS A 43 -9.92 4.77 2.76
C HIS A 43 -8.50 4.39 2.34
N LEU A 44 -7.48 4.93 3.01
CA LEU A 44 -6.09 4.51 2.81
C LEU A 44 -5.91 3.03 3.10
N HIS A 45 -6.41 2.54 4.23
CA HIS A 45 -6.28 1.13 4.59
C HIS A 45 -6.99 0.22 3.57
N LYS A 46 -8.15 0.64 3.05
CA LYS A 46 -8.85 -0.09 1.97
C LYS A 46 -8.07 -0.09 0.65
N PHE A 47 -7.48 1.05 0.28
CA PHE A 47 -6.62 1.16 -0.89
C PHE A 47 -5.39 0.27 -0.73
N LEU A 48 -4.67 0.41 0.38
CA LEU A 48 -3.46 -0.33 0.69
C LEU A 48 -3.71 -1.84 0.71
N LYS A 49 -4.77 -2.31 1.37
CA LYS A 49 -5.11 -3.75 1.37
C LYS A 49 -5.41 -4.30 -0.02
N LYS A 50 -5.99 -3.50 -0.92
CA LYS A 50 -6.24 -3.91 -2.31
C LYS A 50 -4.94 -4.03 -3.12
N TRP A 51 -3.99 -3.14 -2.85
CA TRP A 51 -2.75 -2.97 -3.61
C TRP A 51 -1.58 -3.79 -3.07
N TYR A 52 -1.54 -3.97 -1.76
CA TYR A 52 -0.47 -4.61 -1.01
C TYR A 52 -1.09 -5.73 -0.18
N LYS A 53 -1.25 -6.89 -0.83
CA LYS A 53 -1.81 -8.11 -0.22
C LYS A 53 -0.83 -8.82 0.73
N ASP A 54 0.41 -8.35 0.76
CA ASP A 54 1.50 -9.01 1.48
C ASP A 54 1.81 -8.25 2.78
N LEU A 55 0.75 -7.92 3.53
CA LEU A 55 0.89 -7.30 4.84
C LEU A 55 1.42 -8.31 5.86
N ALA A 56 2.16 -7.85 6.86
CA ALA A 56 2.45 -8.67 8.02
C ALA A 56 1.14 -9.17 8.68
N GLY A 57 1.15 -10.44 9.07
CA GLY A 57 -0.02 -11.16 9.58
C GLY A 57 -0.86 -11.83 8.48
N GLU A 58 -0.65 -11.52 7.20
CA GLU A 58 -1.30 -12.22 6.08
C GLU A 58 -0.52 -13.49 5.67
N LYS A 59 -1.20 -14.39 4.97
CA LYS A 59 -0.60 -15.63 4.46
C LYS A 59 0.20 -15.33 3.20
N ALA A 60 1.43 -15.82 3.11
CA ALA A 60 2.24 -15.77 1.91
C ALA A 60 1.46 -16.39 0.73
N PRO A 61 1.20 -15.64 -0.35
CA PRO A 61 0.44 -16.14 -1.50
C PRO A 61 1.19 -17.24 -2.27
N GLN A 62 2.52 -17.24 -2.21
CA GLN A 62 3.37 -18.21 -2.91
C GLN A 62 4.63 -18.54 -2.12
N SER A 63 5.20 -19.72 -2.39
CA SER A 63 6.46 -20.15 -1.80
C SER A 63 7.64 -19.43 -2.45
N GLY A 64 8.61 -19.00 -1.65
CA GLY A 64 9.83 -18.36 -2.15
C GLY A 64 10.49 -17.50 -1.09
N TYR A 65 11.48 -16.72 -1.51
CA TYR A 65 12.13 -15.76 -0.62
C TYR A 65 11.30 -14.49 -0.53
N TRP A 66 11.10 -14.05 0.70
CA TRP A 66 10.45 -12.79 1.01
C TRP A 66 11.37 -11.94 1.88
N PHE A 67 11.28 -10.63 1.77
CA PHE A 67 12.01 -9.71 2.63
C PHE A 67 11.14 -8.50 2.98
N THR A 68 11.57 -7.73 3.97
CA THR A 68 10.94 -6.46 4.31
C THR A 68 11.99 -5.40 4.64
N VAL A 69 11.79 -4.18 4.13
CA VAL A 69 12.65 -3.01 4.42
C VAL A 69 12.56 -2.57 5.88
N ALA A 70 11.57 -3.10 6.59
CA ALA A 70 11.22 -2.80 7.96
C ALA A 70 12.24 -3.39 8.97
N SER A 71 13.10 -4.31 8.54
CA SER A 71 14.16 -4.89 9.36
C SER A 71 15.38 -5.30 8.54
N ASN A 72 16.58 -5.07 9.09
CA ASN A 72 17.82 -5.54 8.48
C ASN A 72 17.88 -7.07 8.43
N ASN A 73 18.37 -7.60 7.31
CA ASN A 73 18.56 -9.03 7.11
C ASN A 73 17.26 -9.86 7.28
N SER A 74 16.13 -9.27 6.92
CA SER A 74 14.78 -9.85 7.02
C SER A 74 14.46 -10.92 5.97
N ARG A 75 15.37 -11.14 5.01
CA ARG A 75 15.21 -12.11 3.93
C ARG A 75 15.00 -13.52 4.51
N GLN A 76 13.87 -14.11 4.22
CA GLN A 76 13.49 -15.43 4.71
C GLN A 76 12.65 -16.17 3.67
N TYR A 77 12.81 -17.49 3.60
CA TYR A 77 11.96 -18.33 2.77
C TYR A 77 10.66 -18.65 3.50
N PHE A 78 9.53 -18.48 2.80
CA PHE A 78 8.21 -18.89 3.28
C PHE A 78 7.55 -19.83 2.28
N ASN A 79 6.78 -20.78 2.77
CA ASN A 79 5.89 -21.59 1.95
C ASN A 79 4.55 -20.88 1.72
N ALA A 80 3.91 -21.16 0.59
CA ALA A 80 2.55 -20.69 0.32
C ALA A 80 1.60 -21.07 1.47
N GLY A 81 0.90 -20.09 2.02
CA GLY A 81 -0.01 -20.25 3.15
C GLY A 81 0.61 -20.02 4.53
N GLU A 82 1.94 -19.90 4.64
CA GLU A 82 2.60 -19.52 5.91
C GLU A 82 2.32 -18.06 6.26
N ILE A 83 2.21 -17.76 7.55
CA ILE A 83 1.92 -16.41 8.02
C ILE A 83 3.20 -15.58 7.99
N LEU A 84 3.15 -14.47 7.26
CA LEU A 84 4.22 -13.48 7.23
C LEU A 84 4.29 -12.76 8.59
N PRO A 85 5.43 -12.76 9.29
CA PRO A 85 5.47 -12.31 10.68
C PRO A 85 5.37 -10.78 10.80
N GLU A 86 4.69 -10.34 11.85
CA GLU A 86 4.72 -8.94 12.32
C GLU A 86 6.03 -8.65 13.03
N ILE A 87 6.69 -7.57 12.62
CA ILE A 87 7.93 -7.11 13.26
C ILE A 87 7.55 -6.01 14.27
N LYS A 88 7.40 -6.40 15.54
CA LYS A 88 6.87 -5.55 16.63
C LYS A 88 7.79 -4.40 17.08
N LYS A 89 9.06 -4.38 16.65
CA LYS A 89 10.07 -3.40 17.07
C LYS A 89 10.32 -2.35 16.00
N GLN A 90 9.32 -1.54 15.70
CA GLN A 90 9.46 -0.47 14.74
C GLN A 90 8.67 0.76 15.16
N ASP A 91 9.29 1.93 15.02
CA ASP A 91 8.62 3.23 15.21
C ASP A 91 7.79 3.64 13.97
N TRP A 92 7.85 2.84 12.89
CA TRP A 92 7.39 3.20 11.55
C TRP A 92 6.30 2.25 11.03
N GLY A 93 5.08 2.38 11.58
CA GLY A 93 3.85 1.88 10.93
C GLY A 93 3.75 0.38 10.64
N GLU A 94 2.94 0.04 9.64
CA GLU A 94 2.65 -1.35 9.22
C GLU A 94 3.82 -1.94 8.41
N VAL A 95 4.03 -3.26 8.55
CA VAL A 95 5.12 -3.99 7.90
C VAL A 95 4.62 -4.66 6.63
N TYR A 96 5.30 -4.41 5.52
CA TYR A 96 5.01 -4.99 4.23
C TYR A 96 6.11 -5.97 3.83
N TRP A 97 5.73 -7.19 3.46
CA TRP A 97 6.64 -8.19 2.91
C TRP A 97 6.64 -8.12 1.39
N GLN A 98 7.81 -8.28 0.79
CA GLN A 98 8.00 -8.23 -0.66
C GLN A 98 8.53 -9.59 -1.11
N PHE A 99 7.94 -10.14 -2.15
CA PHE A 99 8.42 -11.37 -2.76
C PHE A 99 9.64 -11.07 -3.61
N GLU A 100 10.71 -11.82 -3.40
CA GLU A 100 11.89 -11.78 -4.24
C GLU A 100 11.66 -12.68 -5.44
N THR A 101 11.34 -12.08 -6.59
CA THR A 101 11.36 -12.79 -7.86
C THR A 101 12.82 -12.98 -8.26
N GLU A 102 13.26 -14.23 -8.43
CA GLU A 102 14.50 -14.51 -9.15
C GLU A 102 14.32 -14.01 -10.59
N GLU A 103 15.13 -13.02 -11.00
CA GLU A 103 15.24 -12.56 -12.40
C GLU A 103 15.86 -13.64 -13.30
#